data_AF-A0A554IBS3-F1
#
_entry.id   AF-A0A554IBS3-F1
#
_cell.length_a   1.000
_cell.length_b   1.000
_cell.length_c   1.000
_cell.angle_alpha   90.00
_cell.angle_beta   90.00
_cell.angle_gamma   90.00
#
_symmetry.space_group_name_H-M   'P 1'
#
loop_
_entity.id
_entity.type
_entity.pdbx_description
1 polymer ?
#
loop_
_entity_poly.entity_id
_entity_poly.type
_entity_poly.pdbx_seq_one_letter_code
_entity_poly.pdbx_strand_id
1 'polypeptide(L)'
;MKKQKGFTLIELLVVIAIIGILATIVMVSLNTARGKARDARRVSDVRQIQLALQMYYDTAGSYPTTIQGLAILKPTYISAVPLDPDGNTNYPYCSPGSAAYPYHLGTKALEATPSNTGPLSTDADVITDGCGSGPFSGADPVYDVIP
;
A
#
# COMPACT_ATOMS: atom_id res chain seq x y z
N MET A 1 65.29 -11.30 7.83
CA MET A 1 64.49 -11.10 6.61
C MET A 1 63.05 -11.53 6.87
N LYS A 2 62.08 -10.61 6.85
CA LYS A 2 60.65 -10.95 6.98
C LYS A 2 60.14 -11.41 5.61
N LYS A 3 59.71 -12.67 5.48
CA LYS A 3 59.04 -13.16 4.25
C LYS A 3 57.68 -12.45 4.14
N GLN A 4 57.51 -11.65 3.10
CA GLN A 4 56.20 -11.09 2.72
C GLN A 4 55.38 -12.24 2.12
N LYS A 5 54.20 -12.54 2.70
CA LYS A 5 53.25 -13.49 2.12
C LYS A 5 52.47 -12.75 1.04
N GLY A 6 52.55 -13.23 -0.20
CA GLY A 6 51.75 -12.72 -1.33
C GLY A 6 50.34 -13.31 -1.32
N PHE A 7 49.37 -12.55 -1.82
CA PHE A 7 47.99 -12.98 -2.03
C PHE A 7 47.95 -13.92 -3.25
N THR A 8 47.32 -15.09 -3.11
CA THR A 8 47.14 -16.00 -4.25
C THR A 8 45.89 -15.62 -5.05
N LEU A 9 45.91 -15.90 -6.36
CA LEU A 9 44.75 -15.67 -7.22
C LEU A 9 43.53 -16.50 -6.79
N ILE A 10 43.75 -17.69 -6.23
CA ILE A 10 42.68 -18.55 -5.73
C ILE A 10 42.04 -17.97 -4.45
N GLU A 11 42.83 -17.36 -3.56
CA GLU A 11 42.29 -16.66 -2.38
C GLU A 11 41.38 -15.50 -2.79
N LEU A 12 41.77 -14.73 -3.82
CA LEU A 12 40.94 -13.65 -4.33
C LEU A 12 39.65 -14.18 -5.00
N LEU A 13 39.76 -15.28 -5.76
CA LEU A 13 38.64 -15.88 -6.47
C LEU A 13 37.57 -16.42 -5.52
N VAL A 14 37.95 -17.09 -4.43
CA VAL A 14 37.00 -17.61 -3.44
C VAL A 14 36.27 -16.47 -2.73
N VAL A 15 36.94 -15.36 -2.44
CA VAL A 15 36.33 -14.20 -1.76
C VAL A 15 35.24 -13.57 -2.61
N ILE A 16 35.51 -13.30 -3.89
CA ILE A 16 34.49 -12.70 -4.78
C ILE A 16 33.33 -13.66 -5.03
N ALA A 17 33.58 -14.98 -5.05
CA ALA A 17 32.53 -15.98 -5.16
C ALA A 17 31.58 -15.97 -3.95
N ILE A 18 32.13 -15.89 -2.73
CA ILE A 18 31.32 -15.80 -1.51
C ILE A 18 30.55 -14.47 -1.45
N ILE A 19 31.19 -13.35 -1.77
CA ILE A 19 30.52 -12.03 -1.82
C ILE A 19 29.36 -12.06 -2.83
N GLY A 20 29.54 -12.69 -4.00
CA GLY A 20 28.50 -12.84 -5.00
C GLY A 20 27.28 -13.61 -4.49
N ILE A 21 27.49 -14.72 -3.77
CA ILE A 21 26.40 -15.51 -3.18
C ILE A 21 25.67 -14.72 -2.08
N LEU A 22 26.39 -14.03 -1.21
CA LEU A 22 25.77 -13.24 -0.15
C LEU A 22 24.98 -12.05 -0.72
N ALA A 23 25.49 -11.40 -1.78
CA ALA A 23 24.84 -10.25 -2.40
C ALA A 23 23.47 -10.61 -3.02
N THR A 24 23.31 -11.78 -3.65
CA THR A 24 22.03 -12.19 -4.24
C THR A 24 20.97 -12.48 -3.18
N ILE A 25 21.33 -13.11 -2.07
CA ILE A 25 20.42 -13.38 -0.95
C ILE A 25 19.90 -12.07 -0.34
N VAL A 26 20.78 -11.10 -0.13
CA VAL A 26 20.43 -9.78 0.40
C VAL A 26 19.51 -9.01 -0.55
N MET A 27 19.70 -9.14 -1.87
CA MET A 27 18.84 -8.47 -2.85
C MET A 27 17.40 -8.97 -2.79
N VAL A 28 17.19 -10.29 -2.70
CA VAL A 28 15.84 -10.88 -2.59
C VAL A 28 15.16 -10.44 -1.30
N SER A 29 15.87 -10.47 -0.17
CA SER A 29 15.29 -10.08 1.13
C SER A 29 14.92 -8.58 1.17
N LEU A 30 15.72 -7.72 0.54
CA LEU A 30 15.45 -6.29 0.46
C LEU A 30 14.19 -5.98 -0.36
N ASN A 31 13.96 -6.68 -1.46
CA ASN A 31 12.76 -6.49 -2.28
C ASN A 31 11.48 -6.85 -1.51
N THR A 32 11.49 -7.95 -0.76
CA THR A 32 10.37 -8.32 0.12
C THR A 32 10.15 -7.30 1.24
N ALA A 33 11.23 -6.79 1.85
CA ALA A 33 11.13 -5.78 2.91
C ALA A 33 10.55 -4.45 2.40
N ARG A 34 10.92 -4.02 1.19
CA ARG A 34 10.38 -2.83 0.54
C ARG A 34 8.88 -2.93 0.26
N GLY A 35 8.42 -4.09 -0.21
CA GLY A 35 6.99 -4.34 -0.41
C GLY A 35 6.20 -4.21 0.89
N LYS A 36 6.65 -4.89 1.96
CA LYS A 36 6.03 -4.79 3.29
C LYS A 36 6.00 -3.36 3.84
N ALA A 37 7.05 -2.57 3.59
CA ALA A 37 7.11 -1.18 4.02
C ALA A 37 6.09 -0.30 3.28
N ARG A 38 5.88 -0.54 1.98
CA ARG A 38 4.86 0.17 1.19
C ARG A 38 3.45 -0.23 1.62
N ASP A 39 3.22 -1.52 1.90
CA ASP A 39 1.94 -2.00 2.41
C ASP A 39 1.61 -1.39 3.79
N ALA A 40 2.58 -1.32 4.71
CA ALA A 40 2.40 -0.66 6.00
C ALA A 40 2.08 0.85 5.86
N ARG A 41 2.70 1.51 4.86
CA ARG A 41 2.39 2.91 4.54
C ARG A 41 0.97 3.07 4.00
N ARG A 42 0.54 2.22 3.07
CA ARG A 42 -0.82 2.23 2.52
C ARG A 42 -1.89 2.13 3.61
N VAL A 43 -1.69 1.23 4.57
CA VAL A 43 -2.57 1.10 5.75
C VAL A 43 -2.64 2.41 6.55
N SER A 44 -1.49 3.03 6.82
CA SER A 44 -1.43 4.30 7.56
C SER A 44 -2.11 5.44 6.80
N ASP A 45 -1.97 5.46 5.47
CA ASP A 45 -2.54 6.48 4.60
C ASP A 45 -4.08 6.39 4.56
N VAL A 46 -4.63 5.19 4.38
CA VAL A 46 -6.08 4.94 4.40
C VAL A 46 -6.69 5.37 5.72
N ARG A 47 -6.05 5.05 6.86
CA ARG A 47 -6.53 5.48 8.19
C ARG A 47 -6.56 7.00 8.36
N GLN A 48 -5.56 7.70 7.84
CA GLN A 48 -5.54 9.17 7.88
C GLN A 48 -6.70 9.77 7.07
N ILE A 49 -6.96 9.21 5.88
CA ILE A 49 -8.08 9.61 5.04
C ILE A 49 -9.42 9.33 5.74
N GLN A 50 -9.55 8.15 6.36
CA GLN A 50 -10.76 7.77 7.08
C GLN A 50 -11.07 8.74 8.24
N LEU A 51 -10.06 9.10 9.03
CA LEU A 51 -10.24 10.08 10.10
C LEU A 51 -10.70 11.43 9.55
N ALA A 52 -10.14 11.86 8.42
CA ALA A 52 -10.57 13.07 7.75
C ALA A 52 -12.01 12.99 7.23
N LEU A 53 -12.43 11.86 6.67
CA LEU A 53 -13.80 11.61 6.26
C LEU A 53 -14.77 11.65 7.43
N GLN A 54 -14.39 11.11 8.60
CA GLN A 54 -15.21 11.18 9.81
C GLN A 54 -15.39 12.62 10.28
N MET A 55 -14.32 13.41 10.34
CA MET A 55 -14.41 14.83 10.71
C MET A 55 -15.26 15.64 9.72
N TYR A 56 -15.23 15.29 8.43
CA TYR A 56 -16.11 15.87 7.42
C TYR A 56 -17.58 15.49 7.68
N TYR A 57 -17.85 14.22 8.00
CA TYR A 57 -19.21 13.78 8.32
C TYR A 57 -19.78 14.51 9.55
N ASP A 58 -18.98 14.69 10.59
CA ASP A 58 -19.40 15.38 11.82
C ASP A 58 -19.82 16.85 11.58
N THR A 59 -19.31 17.47 10.51
CA THR A 59 -19.60 18.87 10.16
C THR A 59 -20.64 19.02 9.06
N ALA A 60 -20.60 18.16 8.03
CA ALA A 60 -21.45 18.23 6.84
C ALA A 60 -22.65 17.27 6.86
N GLY A 61 -22.71 16.34 7.83
CA GLY A 61 -23.78 15.35 7.98
C GLY A 61 -23.85 14.30 6.86
N SER A 62 -22.85 14.26 5.98
CA SER A 62 -22.78 13.36 4.82
C SER A 62 -21.32 13.17 4.39
N TYR A 63 -21.01 12.10 3.65
CA TYR A 63 -19.69 11.90 3.06
C TYR A 63 -19.59 12.53 1.66
N PRO A 64 -18.38 12.90 1.20
CA PRO A 64 -18.19 13.47 -0.14
C PRO A 64 -18.63 12.52 -1.27
N THR A 65 -19.53 12.94 -2.16
CA THR A 65 -20.05 12.08 -3.25
C THR A 65 -19.39 12.29 -4.61
N THR A 66 -18.46 13.24 -4.72
CA THR A 66 -17.94 13.70 -6.02
C THR A 66 -16.67 12.96 -6.47
N ILE A 67 -16.39 12.99 -7.78
CA ILE A 67 -15.19 12.43 -8.47
C ILE A 67 -13.87 12.98 -7.88
N GLN A 68 -13.94 14.10 -7.15
CA GLN A 68 -12.81 14.73 -6.44
C GLN A 68 -12.90 14.53 -4.92
N GLY A 69 -13.65 13.52 -4.43
CA GLY A 69 -14.13 13.43 -3.04
C GLY A 69 -13.07 13.65 -1.95
N LEU A 70 -11.85 13.17 -2.16
CA LEU A 70 -10.72 13.36 -1.23
C LEU A 70 -10.16 14.79 -1.23
N ALA A 71 -10.30 15.54 -2.33
CA ALA A 71 -9.82 16.92 -2.43
C ALA A 71 -10.58 17.87 -1.50
N ILE A 72 -11.86 17.58 -1.23
CA ILE A 72 -12.72 18.36 -0.31
C ILE A 72 -12.21 18.28 1.13
N LEU A 73 -11.47 17.21 1.48
CA LEU A 73 -10.87 17.07 2.81
C LEU A 73 -9.73 18.06 3.05
N LYS A 74 -9.13 18.62 1.99
CA LYS A 74 -8.03 19.58 2.10
C LYS A 74 -8.54 21.02 2.14
N PRO A 75 -7.86 21.93 2.86
CA PRO A 75 -6.84 21.67 3.88
C PRO A 75 -7.46 21.40 5.27
N THR A 76 -8.78 21.49 5.39
CA THR A 76 -9.50 21.60 6.67
C THR A 76 -9.42 20.33 7.52
N TYR A 77 -9.53 19.16 6.89
CA TYR A 77 -9.61 17.85 7.58
C TYR A 77 -8.34 17.02 7.39
N ILE A 78 -7.54 17.32 6.36
CA ILE A 78 -6.22 16.72 6.13
C ILE A 78 -5.31 17.72 5.42
N SER A 79 -4.04 17.81 5.84
CA SER A 79 -3.08 18.75 5.24
C SER A 79 -2.72 18.37 3.81
N ALA A 80 -2.62 17.07 3.53
CA ALA A 80 -2.49 16.52 2.19
C ALA A 80 -3.03 15.09 2.17
N VAL A 81 -3.83 14.77 1.16
CA VAL A 81 -4.28 13.41 0.87
C VAL A 81 -3.05 12.62 0.44
N PRO A 82 -2.68 11.56 1.17
CA PRO A 82 -1.58 10.70 0.80
C PRO A 82 -1.85 10.03 -0.55
N LEU A 83 -0.76 9.75 -1.27
CA LEU A 83 -0.79 9.04 -2.54
C LEU A 83 -0.20 7.65 -2.35
N ASP A 84 -0.65 6.69 -3.16
CA ASP A 84 -0.11 5.35 -3.14
C ASP A 84 1.41 5.39 -3.39
N PRO A 85 2.23 4.74 -2.54
CA PRO A 85 3.68 4.75 -2.69
C PRO A 85 4.17 4.07 -3.98
N ASP A 86 3.32 3.29 -4.63
CA ASP A 86 3.53 2.74 -5.96
C ASP A 86 2.68 3.50 -6.99
N GLY A 87 3.33 4.11 -7.96
CA GLY A 87 2.66 4.88 -9.02
C GLY A 87 2.13 6.27 -8.62
N ASN A 88 2.19 6.68 -7.36
CA ASN A 88 1.83 8.04 -6.89
C ASN A 88 0.39 8.45 -7.31
N THR A 89 -0.54 7.50 -7.21
CA THR A 89 -1.95 7.67 -7.56
C THR A 89 -2.82 7.90 -6.33
N ASN A 90 -4.00 8.51 -6.49
CA ASN A 90 -4.93 8.65 -5.37
C ASN A 90 -5.49 7.27 -5.00
N TYR A 91 -5.76 7.06 -3.71
CA TYR A 91 -6.51 5.91 -3.24
C TYR A 91 -7.94 5.93 -3.82
N PRO A 92 -8.44 4.79 -4.35
CA PRO A 92 -9.82 4.70 -4.84
C PRO A 92 -10.80 5.03 -3.72
N TYR A 93 -11.71 5.95 -4.00
CA TYR A 93 -12.74 6.40 -3.09
C TYR A 93 -14.05 6.57 -3.83
N CYS A 94 -15.15 6.09 -3.25
CA CYS A 94 -16.46 6.33 -3.81
C CYS A 94 -17.54 6.34 -2.70
N SER A 95 -18.63 7.07 -2.88
CA SER A 95 -19.71 7.16 -1.90
C SER A 95 -21.03 6.85 -2.59
N PRO A 96 -21.57 5.62 -2.45
CA PRO A 96 -22.80 5.23 -3.16
C PRO A 96 -24.06 5.86 -2.55
N GLY A 97 -23.96 6.60 -1.44
CA GLY A 97 -25.08 7.31 -0.82
C GLY A 97 -26.15 6.38 -0.23
N SER A 98 -25.81 5.11 -0.01
CA SER A 98 -26.69 4.11 0.60
C SER A 98 -26.46 4.04 2.11
N ALA A 99 -27.54 3.85 2.89
CA ALA A 99 -27.45 3.71 4.34
C ALA A 99 -26.67 2.46 4.80
N ALA A 100 -26.51 1.45 3.93
CA ALA A 100 -25.76 0.24 4.23
C ALA A 100 -24.24 0.41 4.04
N TYR A 101 -23.82 1.28 3.13
CA TYR A 101 -22.42 1.52 2.77
C TYR A 101 -22.25 3.03 2.51
N PRO A 102 -21.90 3.83 3.51
CA PRO A 102 -21.91 5.27 3.35
C PRO A 102 -20.76 5.77 2.47
N TYR A 103 -19.63 5.08 2.45
CA TYR A 103 -18.54 5.27 1.50
C TYR A 103 -17.68 3.99 1.37
N HIS A 104 -16.88 3.94 0.32
CA HIS A 104 -15.86 2.95 0.05
C HIS A 104 -14.51 3.65 -0.10
N LEU A 105 -13.47 3.08 0.52
CA LEU A 105 -12.09 3.56 0.46
C LEU A 105 -11.18 2.34 0.45
N GLY A 106 -10.33 2.21 -0.57
CA GLY A 106 -9.49 1.03 -0.75
C GLY A 106 -8.07 1.36 -1.20
N THR A 107 -7.27 0.31 -1.42
CA THR A 107 -5.92 0.39 -1.99
C THR A 107 -5.82 -0.56 -3.17
N LYS A 108 -5.04 -0.23 -4.20
CA LYS A 108 -4.74 -1.20 -5.25
C LYS A 108 -3.87 -2.32 -4.65
N ALA A 109 -4.09 -3.57 -5.09
CA ALA A 109 -3.53 -4.81 -4.53
C ALA A 109 -2.11 -4.69 -3.93
N LEU A 110 -1.93 -5.29 -2.74
CA LEU A 110 -0.64 -5.35 -2.04
C LEU A 110 0.42 -6.07 -2.88
N GLU A 111 1.67 -5.61 -2.81
CA GLU A 111 2.75 -6.04 -3.74
C GLU A 111 3.34 -7.42 -3.45
N ALA A 112 2.86 -8.11 -2.42
CA ALA A 112 3.50 -9.31 -1.90
C ALA A 112 3.12 -10.63 -2.62
N THR A 113 2.33 -10.61 -3.70
CA THR A 113 1.93 -11.86 -4.36
C THR A 113 2.20 -11.89 -5.87
N PRO A 114 2.97 -12.89 -6.38
CA PRO A 114 3.33 -13.04 -7.80
C PRO A 114 2.17 -13.55 -8.68
N SER A 115 1.06 -13.89 -8.05
CA SER A 115 -0.26 -13.93 -8.62
C SER A 115 -1.06 -12.86 -7.89
N ASN A 116 -1.99 -12.18 -8.53
CA ASN A 116 -3.04 -11.43 -7.83
C ASN A 116 -3.83 -12.41 -6.95
N THR A 117 -3.23 -12.89 -5.85
CA THR A 117 -3.69 -13.90 -4.89
C THR A 117 -3.17 -13.59 -3.50
N GLY A 118 -2.96 -12.31 -3.19
CA GLY A 118 -2.86 -11.86 -1.81
C GLY A 118 -4.22 -12.05 -1.12
N PRO A 119 -4.30 -11.90 0.20
CA PRO A 119 -5.61 -11.83 0.88
C PRO A 119 -6.59 -10.84 0.20
N LEU A 120 -6.07 -9.87 -0.56
CA LEU A 120 -6.76 -8.93 -1.44
C LEU A 120 -6.83 -9.33 -2.93
N SER A 121 -7.03 -10.61 -3.26
CA SER A 121 -7.38 -11.04 -4.63
C SER A 121 -8.78 -11.61 -4.76
N THR A 122 -9.31 -11.96 -3.60
CA THR A 122 -10.65 -12.50 -3.42
C THR A 122 -11.63 -11.37 -3.09
N ASP A 123 -11.12 -10.17 -2.81
CA ASP A 123 -11.88 -8.93 -2.88
C ASP A 123 -11.85 -8.41 -4.34
N ALA A 124 -12.97 -7.91 -4.82
CA ALA A 124 -13.18 -7.61 -6.24
C ALA A 124 -12.77 -6.16 -6.55
N ASP A 125 -11.68 -5.67 -5.96
CA ASP A 125 -11.51 -4.23 -5.74
C ASP A 125 -10.49 -3.58 -6.69
N VAL A 126 -10.22 -4.21 -7.84
CA VAL A 126 -9.11 -3.81 -8.72
C VAL A 126 -9.53 -3.18 -10.06
N ILE A 127 -10.78 -3.22 -10.51
CA ILE A 127 -11.00 -3.01 -11.96
C ILE A 127 -11.97 -1.94 -12.46
N THR A 128 -12.72 -1.20 -11.63
CA THR A 128 -13.47 -0.08 -12.19
C THR A 128 -13.58 1.09 -11.22
N ASP A 129 -13.29 2.29 -11.72
CA ASP A 129 -13.54 3.61 -11.13
C ASP A 129 -15.04 3.89 -10.86
N GLY A 130 -15.83 2.87 -10.54
CA GLY A 130 -17.26 2.95 -10.31
C GLY A 130 -17.60 2.43 -8.93
N CYS A 131 -18.62 3.02 -8.31
CA CYS A 131 -19.41 2.43 -7.23
C CYS A 131 -20.12 1.14 -7.71
N GLY A 132 -19.39 0.20 -8.33
CA GLY A 132 -19.90 -1.06 -8.82
C GLY A 132 -20.25 -1.94 -7.63
N SER A 133 -21.42 -2.57 -7.71
CA SER A 133 -22.12 -3.34 -6.68
C SER A 133 -21.42 -4.65 -6.25
N GLY A 134 -20.11 -4.65 -6.08
CA GLY A 134 -19.38 -5.71 -5.40
C GLY A 134 -19.35 -5.40 -3.90
N PRO A 135 -19.64 -6.38 -3.02
CA PRO A 135 -19.46 -6.18 -1.60
C PRO A 135 -17.96 -6.07 -1.32
N PHE A 136 -17.51 -4.90 -0.86
CA PHE A 136 -16.47 -4.83 0.17
C PHE A 136 -17.01 -5.68 1.32
N SER A 137 -16.67 -6.97 1.31
CA SER A 137 -17.41 -7.96 2.08
C SER A 137 -17.16 -7.86 3.59
N GLY A 138 -16.40 -6.85 4.06
CA GLY A 138 -16.08 -6.67 5.47
C GLY A 138 -15.32 -7.87 6.04
N ALA A 139 -14.85 -8.76 5.17
CA ALA A 139 -14.18 -10.00 5.54
C ALA A 139 -12.70 -9.77 5.83
N ASP A 140 -12.14 -8.62 5.42
CA ASP A 140 -10.80 -8.20 5.80
C ASP A 140 -10.84 -6.96 6.72
N PRO A 141 -10.79 -7.13 8.06
CA PRO A 141 -10.90 -6.05 9.03
C PRO A 141 -9.71 -5.09 9.03
N VAL A 142 -8.68 -5.35 8.24
CA VAL A 142 -7.49 -4.49 8.15
C VAL A 142 -7.68 -3.37 7.12
N TYR A 143 -8.51 -3.58 6.10
CA TYR A 143 -8.61 -2.71 4.91
C TYR A 143 -10.05 -2.27 4.58
N ASP A 144 -11.08 -3.04 4.96
CA ASP A 144 -12.48 -2.63 4.87
C ASP A 144 -12.91 -1.95 6.16
N VAL A 145 -12.94 -0.62 6.16
CA VAL A 145 -13.41 0.13 7.33
C VAL A 145 -14.86 0.54 7.12
N ILE A 146 -15.76 -0.34 7.56
CA ILE A 146 -17.18 -0.04 7.76
C ILE A 146 -17.26 0.87 9.01
N PRO A 147 -18.01 1.98 8.98
CA PRO A 147 -18.27 2.76 10.20
C PRO A 147 -18.99 1.96 11.28
#